data_AF-A0A9E7CV96-F1
#
_entry.id   AF-A0A9E7CV96-F1
#
_cell.length_a   1.000
_cell.length_b   1.000
_cell.length_c   1.000
_cell.angle_alpha   90.00
_cell.angle_beta   90.00
_cell.angle_gamma   90.00
#
_symmetry.space_group_name_H-M   'P 1'
#
loop_
_entity.id
_entity.type
_entity.pdbx_description
1 polymer ?
#
loop_
_entity_poly.entity_id
_entity_poly.type
_entity_poly.pdbx_seq_one_letter_code
_entity_poly.pdbx_strand_id
1 'polypeptide(L)' 'MLQSARVTVTAPTPAPLRAAEPRLAYGRPDAASAAQMMSQHLDLARPDSDAEALRLLRQAFPAVPLSARVEAMKARAR' A
#
# COMPACT_ATOMS: atom_id res chain seq x y z
N MET A 1 12.81 29.60 -12.89
CA MET A 1 11.34 29.57 -12.87
C MET A 1 10.90 28.14 -12.57
N LEU A 2 10.42 27.84 -11.35
CA LEU A 2 9.93 26.51 -10.99
C LEU A 2 8.41 26.46 -11.24
N GLN A 3 7.97 25.67 -12.21
CA GLN A 3 6.55 25.42 -12.47
C GLN A 3 6.09 24.20 -11.67
N SER A 4 5.23 24.43 -10.67
CA SER A 4 4.58 23.38 -9.89
C SER A 4 3.29 22.95 -10.59
N ALA A 5 3.29 21.75 -11.19
CA ALA A 5 2.09 21.15 -11.75
C ALA A 5 1.17 20.66 -10.61
N ARG A 6 -0.06 21.18 -10.55
CA ARG A 6 -1.11 20.78 -9.62
C ARG A 6 -1.88 19.59 -10.21
N VAL A 7 -1.90 18.46 -9.52
CA VAL A 7 -2.72 17.30 -9.87
C VAL A 7 -4.04 17.39 -9.11
N THR A 8 -5.14 17.60 -9.83
CA THR A 8 -6.51 17.64 -9.29
C THR A 8 -7.08 16.22 -9.33
N VAL A 9 -7.39 15.64 -8.17
CA VAL A 9 -8.08 14.35 -8.06
C VAL A 9 -9.57 14.61 -7.85
N THR A 10 -10.36 14.37 -8.89
CA THR A 10 -11.83 14.41 -8.82
C THR A 10 -12.33 13.10 -8.23
N ALA A 11 -12.95 13.15 -7.04
CA ALA A 11 -13.60 12.00 -6.42
C ALA A 11 -15.06 11.90 -6.89
N PRO A 12 -15.57 10.72 -7.30
CA PRO A 12 -16.98 10.56 -7.60
C PRO A 12 -17.80 10.27 -6.33
N THR A 13 -18.90 11.02 -6.19
CA THR A 13 -19.98 10.92 -5.20
C THR A 13 -20.58 9.51 -5.09
N PRO A 14 -20.84 8.98 -3.87
CA PRO A 14 -21.57 7.72 -3.70
C PRO A 14 -23.09 7.98 -3.55
N ALA A 15 -23.89 7.41 -4.45
CA ALA A 15 -25.34 7.22 -4.29
C ALA A 15 -25.64 5.88 -3.57
N PRO A 16 -26.79 5.73 -2.89
CA PRO A 16 -27.06 4.57 -2.03
C PRO A 16 -27.98 3.54 -2.72
N LEU A 17 -27.68 2.23 -2.64
CA LEU A 17 -28.72 1.19 -2.75
C LEU A 17 -28.30 -0.15 -2.14
N ARG A 18 -29.23 -0.73 -1.37
CA ARG A 18 -29.21 -2.07 -0.79
C ARG A 18 -29.32 -3.16 -1.86
N ALA A 19 -28.54 -4.22 -1.73
CA ALA A 19 -28.94 -5.64 -1.82
C ALA A 19 -27.69 -6.48 -1.54
N ALA A 20 -27.85 -7.53 -0.73
CA ALA A 20 -26.78 -8.41 -0.28
C ALA A 20 -26.36 -9.35 -1.42
N GLU A 21 -25.05 -9.40 -1.70
CA GLU A 21 -24.21 -10.46 -2.32
C GLU A 21 -22.79 -9.84 -2.44
N PRO A 22 -21.68 -10.63 -2.37
CA PRO A 22 -20.39 -10.15 -1.91
C PRO A 22 -19.92 -9.03 -2.82
N ARG A 23 -19.89 -7.82 -2.27
CA ARG A 23 -19.40 -6.63 -2.96
C ARG A 23 -18.00 -6.98 -3.41
N LEU A 24 -17.85 -7.30 -4.70
CA LEU A 24 -16.64 -7.11 -5.46
C LEU A 24 -16.35 -5.62 -5.31
N ALA A 25 -15.69 -5.29 -4.21
CA ALA A 25 -15.11 -4.00 -4.00
C ALA A 25 -14.26 -3.81 -5.24
N TYR A 26 -14.59 -2.78 -6.03
CA TYR A 26 -13.68 -2.23 -7.02
C TYR A 26 -12.46 -1.79 -6.21
N GLY A 27 -11.59 -2.77 -5.98
CA GLY A 27 -10.59 -2.75 -4.94
C GLY A 27 -9.53 -1.81 -5.41
N ARG A 28 -9.55 -0.59 -4.87
CA ARG A 28 -8.32 0.13 -4.60
C ARG A 28 -7.35 -0.95 -4.08
N PRO A 29 -6.22 -1.23 -4.77
CA PRO A 29 -5.39 -2.39 -4.47
C PRO A 29 -5.21 -2.46 -2.96
N ASP A 30 -5.79 -3.50 -2.37
CA ASP A 30 -6.15 -3.49 -0.97
C ASP A 30 -4.86 -3.30 -0.17
N ALA A 31 -4.84 -2.30 0.72
CA ALA A 31 -3.61 -1.98 1.45
C ALA A 31 -3.10 -3.20 2.23
N ALA A 32 -3.98 -4.13 2.61
CA ALA A 32 -3.61 -5.41 3.20
C ALA A 32 -2.94 -6.34 2.19
N SER A 33 -3.42 -6.41 0.94
CA SER A 33 -2.75 -7.17 -0.13
C SER A 33 -1.36 -6.61 -0.43
N ALA A 34 -1.20 -5.28 -0.45
CA ALA A 34 0.11 -4.65 -0.61
C ALA A 34 1.04 -4.98 0.58
N ALA A 35 0.54 -4.91 1.82
CA ALA A 35 1.31 -5.26 3.01
C ALA A 35 1.75 -6.74 2.99
N GLN A 36 0.89 -7.65 2.51
CA GLN A 36 1.21 -9.07 2.40
C GLN A 36 2.30 -9.34 1.35
N MET A 37 2.21 -8.70 0.17
CA MET A 37 3.27 -8.77 -0.85
C MET A 37 4.60 -8.20 -0.33
N MET A 38 4.55 -7.11 0.44
CA MET A 38 5.74 -6.52 1.08
C MET A 38 6.36 -7.44 2.12
N SER A 39 5.54 -8.09 2.95
CA SER A 39 6.02 -9.06 3.94
C SER A 39 6.75 -10.22 3.25
N GLN A 40 6.15 -10.80 2.20
CA GLN A 40 6.78 -11.86 1.41
C GLN A 40 8.09 -11.40 0.76
N HIS A 41 8.13 -10.17 0.25
CA HIS A 41 9.36 -9.61 -0.32
C HIS A 41 10.47 -9.49 0.73
N LEU A 42 10.13 -9.09 1.96
CA LEU A 42 11.09 -9.01 3.06
C LEU A 42 11.58 -10.38 3.52
N ASP A 43 10.72 -11.40 3.54
CA ASP A 43 11.11 -12.77 3.87
C ASP A 43 12.13 -13.34 2.86
N LEU A 44 11.96 -13.04 1.57
CA LEU A 44 12.90 -13.44 0.53
C LEU A 44 14.20 -12.64 0.57
N ALA A 45 14.11 -11.33 0.79
CA ALA A 45 15.29 -10.46 0.79
C ALA A 45 16.15 -10.59 2.05
N ARG A 46 15.59 -11.10 3.16
CA ARG A 46 16.24 -11.30 4.47
C ARG A 46 17.11 -10.10 4.90
N PRO A 47 16.54 -8.89 5.04
CA PRO A 47 17.30 -7.73 5.47
C PRO A 47 17.86 -7.93 6.89
N ASP A 48 19.11 -7.52 7.08
CA ASP A 48 19.81 -7.59 8.37
C ASP A 48 19.33 -6.52 9.36
N SER A 49 18.62 -5.48 8.89
CA SER A 49 18.12 -4.39 9.72
C SER A 49 16.78 -3.81 9.26
N ASP A 50 16.05 -3.16 10.16
CA ASP A 50 14.77 -2.50 9.85
C ASP A 50 14.93 -1.31 8.89
N ALA A 51 16.05 -0.59 9.01
CA ALA A 51 16.39 0.50 8.11
C ALA A 51 16.59 0.00 6.66
N GLU A 52 17.22 -1.17 6.52
CA GLU A 52 17.39 -1.83 5.23
C GLU A 52 16.05 -2.37 4.70
N ALA A 53 15.23 -2.97 5.55
CA ALA A 53 13.88 -3.42 5.19
C ALA A 53 13.03 -2.28 4.60
N LEU A 54 13.01 -1.11 5.27
CA LEU A 54 12.31 0.07 4.76
C LEU A 54 12.89 0.58 3.43
N ARG A 55 14.22 0.54 3.29
CA ARG A 55 14.88 0.94 2.04
C ARG A 55 14.46 0.04 0.88
N LEU A 56 14.44 -1.28 1.09
CA LEU A 56 14.00 -2.28 0.12
C LEU A 56 12.52 -2.09 -0.25
N LEU A 57 11.64 -1.93 0.74
CA LEU A 57 10.22 -1.67 0.48
C LEU A 57 9.98 -0.36 -0.27
N ARG A 58 10.78 0.66 -0.02
CA ARG A 58 10.69 1.95 -0.75
C ARG A 58 11.15 1.80 -2.21
N GLN A 59 12.16 0.97 -2.46
CA GLN A 59 12.68 0.71 -3.81
C GLN A 59 11.73 -0.20 -4.61
N ALA A 60 11.25 -1.29 -4.01
CA ALA A 60 10.38 -2.26 -4.67
C ALA A 60 8.93 -1.76 -4.83
N PHE A 61 8.45 -0.92 -3.91
CA PHE A 61 7.06 -0.45 -3.90
C PHE A 61 6.97 1.07 -3.72
N PRO A 62 7.37 1.88 -4.72
CA PRO A 62 7.42 3.34 -4.59
C PRO A 62 6.01 3.98 -4.45
N ALA A 63 4.98 3.40 -5.07
CA ALA A 63 3.63 3.94 -5.12
C ALA A 63 2.79 3.70 -3.85
N VAL A 64 3.28 2.89 -2.90
CA VAL A 64 2.51 2.50 -1.71
C VAL A 64 2.70 3.53 -0.58
N PRO A 65 1.67 3.85 0.23
CA PRO A 65 1.81 4.77 1.36
C PRO A 65 2.74 4.22 2.46
N LEU A 66 3.34 5.14 3.23
CA LEU A 66 4.22 4.79 4.36
C LEU A 66 3.51 3.91 5.39
N SER A 67 2.23 4.16 5.67
CA SER A 67 1.42 3.38 6.62
C SER A 67 1.40 1.90 6.27
N ALA A 68 1.20 1.53 5.00
CA ALA A 68 1.18 0.12 4.59
C ALA A 68 2.57 -0.54 4.68
N ARG A 69 3.66 0.20 4.47
CA ARG A 69 5.03 -0.32 4.68
C ARG A 69 5.30 -0.61 6.15
N VAL A 70 4.83 0.26 7.05
CA VAL A 70 4.95 0.05 8.49
C VAL A 70 4.12 -1.15 8.95
N GLU A 71 2.90 -1.31 8.43
CA GLU A 71 2.07 -2.49 8.72
C GLU A 71 2.74 -3.78 8.23
N ALA A 72 3.38 -3.78 7.05
CA ALA A 72 4.16 -4.92 6.57
C ALA A 72 5.33 -5.27 7.50
N MET A 73 6.04 -4.27 8.04
CA MET A 73 7.10 -4.52 9.03
C MET A 73 6.57 -5.10 10.34
N LYS A 74 5.41 -4.64 10.82
CA LYS A 74 4.76 -5.19 12.02
C LYS A 74 4.30 -6.63 11.81
N ALA A 75 3.82 -6.97 10.61
CA ALA A 75 3.41 -8.32 10.27
C ALA A 75 4.58 -9.31 10.29
N ARG A 76 5.79 -8.87 9.91
CA ARG A 76 7.03 -9.67 9.99
C ARG A 76 7.51 -9.93 11.42
N ALA A 77 7.30 -8.98 12.34
CA ALA A 77 7.78 -9.09 13.72
C ALA A 77 6.94 -10.04 14.60
N ARG A 78 5.84 -10.59 14.06
CA ARG A 78 4.99 -11.61 14.68
C ARG A 78 5.42 -13.00 14.28
#